data_AF-M2QBX7-F1
#
_entry.id   AF-M2QBX7-F1
#
_cell.length_a   1.000
_cell.length_b   1.000
_cell.length_c   1.000
_cell.angle_alpha   90.00
_cell.angle_beta   90.00
_cell.angle_gamma   90.00
#
_symmetry.space_group_name_H-M   'P 1'
#
loop_
_entity.id
_entity.type
_entity.pdbx_description
1 polymer ?
#
loop_
_entity_poly.entity_id
_entity_poly.type
_entity_poly.pdbx_seq_one_letter_code
_entity_poly.pdbx_strand_id
1 'polypeptide(L)'
;MIPANGSVTVRIWGTKRFSVQSVGGDRHSYVAQPVRVGSGPGCVPDAGAAGFSTSDTRVLVDVVTGTEVRRETRNATYSPRPAVICA
;
A
#
# COMPACT_ATOMS: atom_id res chain seq x y z
N MET A 1 5.95 -35.94 -26.38
CA MET A 1 5.62 -35.96 -24.95
C MET A 1 4.91 -34.64 -24.63
N ILE A 2 3.63 -34.66 -24.31
CA ILE A 2 2.83 -33.47 -23.97
C ILE A 2 2.72 -33.47 -22.43
N PRO A 3 3.07 -32.40 -21.71
CA PRO A 3 2.86 -32.37 -20.26
C PRO A 3 1.37 -32.26 -19.96
N ALA A 4 0.89 -33.01 -18.96
CA ALA A 4 -0.48 -32.91 -18.47
C ALA A 4 -0.63 -31.64 -17.61
N ASN A 5 -1.38 -30.66 -18.11
CA ASN A 5 -1.73 -29.46 -17.37
C ASN A 5 -2.84 -29.81 -16.36
N GLY A 6 -2.48 -30.35 -15.19
CA GLY A 6 -3.43 -30.68 -14.14
C GLY A 6 -3.84 -29.46 -13.31
N SER A 7 -5.14 -29.25 -13.08
CA SER A 7 -5.66 -28.26 -12.14
C SER A 7 -6.13 -28.92 -10.85
N VAL A 8 -5.83 -28.33 -9.69
CA VAL A 8 -6.33 -28.77 -8.38
C VAL A 8 -7.27 -27.71 -7.82
N THR A 9 -8.47 -28.11 -7.40
CA THR A 9 -9.41 -27.25 -6.67
C THR A 9 -9.40 -27.63 -5.19
N VAL A 10 -9.13 -26.66 -4.32
CA VAL A 10 -9.11 -26.84 -2.86
C VAL A 10 -10.25 -26.05 -2.22
N ARG A 11 -10.92 -26.64 -1.23
CA ARG A 11 -11.83 -25.94 -0.33
C ARG A 11 -11.27 -26.00 1.08
N ILE A 12 -11.10 -24.83 1.69
CA ILE A 12 -10.63 -24.69 3.07
C ILE A 12 -11.81 -24.28 3.92
N TRP A 13 -12.03 -24.98 5.02
CA TRP A 13 -13.04 -24.67 6.03
C TRP A 13 -12.34 -24.27 7.33
N GLY A 14 -12.90 -23.31 8.06
CA GLY A 14 -12.34 -22.88 9.34
C GLY A 14 -13.31 -22.04 10.16
N THR A 15 -13.07 -21.98 11.47
CA THR A 15 -13.83 -21.14 12.39
C THR A 15 -13.14 -19.79 12.55
N LYS A 16 -13.89 -18.69 12.46
CA LYS A 16 -13.34 -17.35 12.69
C LYS A 16 -12.85 -17.22 14.14
N ARG A 17 -11.56 -16.92 14.33
CA ARG A 17 -10.94 -16.76 15.66
C ARG A 17 -10.70 -15.31 16.05
N PHE A 18 -10.38 -14.46 15.07
CA PHE A 18 -10.06 -13.05 15.29
C PHE A 18 -10.86 -12.14 14.34
N SER A 19 -11.25 -10.98 14.85
CA SER A 19 -11.59 -9.81 14.04
C SER A 19 -10.30 -9.01 13.82
N VAL A 20 -10.05 -8.57 12.60
CA VAL A 20 -8.85 -7.81 12.24
C VAL A 20 -9.29 -6.45 11.72
N GLN A 21 -8.73 -5.39 12.30
CA GLN A 21 -8.94 -4.02 11.85
C GLN A 21 -7.62 -3.41 11.40
N SER A 22 -7.67 -2.59 10.36
CA SER A 22 -6.58 -1.72 9.93
C SER A 22 -6.94 -0.28 10.28
N VAL A 23 -6.05 0.40 10.99
CA VAL A 23 -6.18 1.82 11.31
C VAL A 23 -5.02 2.55 10.66
N GLY A 24 -5.33 3.32 9.61
CA GLY A 24 -4.37 4.18 8.94
C GLY A 24 -4.02 5.40 9.78
N GLY A 25 -2.74 5.74 9.83
CA GLY A 25 -2.25 6.99 10.40
C GLY A 25 -2.27 8.13 9.40
N ASP A 26 -2.17 9.36 9.91
CA ASP A 26 -2.03 10.55 9.08
C ASP A 26 -0.74 10.51 8.25
N ARG A 27 -0.73 11.29 7.16
CA ARG A 27 0.48 11.50 6.36
C ARG A 27 1.39 12.52 7.06
N HIS A 28 2.68 12.26 7.05
CA HIS A 28 3.69 13.13 7.65
C HIS A 28 5.02 13.05 6.89
N SER A 29 6.02 13.79 7.34
CA SER A 29 7.37 13.78 6.75
C SER A 29 7.38 14.04 5.24
N TYR A 30 6.63 15.06 4.81
CA TYR A 30 6.48 15.40 3.40
C TYR A 30 7.81 15.81 2.75
N VAL A 31 8.04 15.33 1.54
CA VAL A 31 9.20 15.68 0.71
C VAL A 31 8.69 16.27 -0.60
N ALA A 32 9.04 17.52 -0.88
CA ALA A 32 8.61 18.22 -2.08
C ALA A 32 9.02 17.46 -3.36
N GLN A 33 8.18 17.53 -4.39
CA GLN A 33 8.51 16.97 -5.69
C GLN A 33 9.63 17.78 -6.36
N PRO A 34 10.63 17.12 -6.97
CA PRO A 34 11.58 17.81 -7.82
C PRO A 34 10.92 18.23 -9.13
N VAL A 35 11.47 19.27 -9.77
CA VAL A 35 11.06 19.67 -11.12
C VAL A 35 11.97 19.03 -12.16
N ARG A 36 11.39 18.51 -13.24
CA ARG A 36 12.09 18.02 -14.43
C ARG A 36 11.57 18.77 -15.65
N VAL A 37 12.49 19.26 -16.47
CA VAL A 37 12.14 19.87 -17.76
C VAL A 37 12.18 18.76 -18.82
N GLY A 38 11.04 18.51 -19.45
CA GLY A 38 10.92 17.63 -20.60
C GLY A 38 10.99 18.42 -21.90
N SER A 39 11.37 17.76 -22.99
CA SER A 39 11.56 18.41 -24.30
C SER A 39 11.08 17.52 -25.44
N GLY A 40 10.74 18.15 -26.56
CA GLY A 40 10.35 17.48 -27.81
C GLY A 40 8.84 17.17 -27.93
N PRO A 41 8.40 16.74 -29.12
CA PRO A 41 6.97 16.59 -29.46
C PRO A 41 6.23 15.51 -28.67
N GLY A 42 6.94 14.66 -27.93
CA GLY A 42 6.37 13.62 -27.06
C GLY A 42 6.34 13.99 -25.58
N CYS A 43 6.65 15.23 -25.20
CA CYS A 43 6.63 15.64 -23.80
C CYS A 43 5.20 15.68 -23.26
N VAL A 44 4.97 15.01 -22.12
CA VAL A 44 3.70 15.03 -21.40
C VAL A 44 3.90 15.73 -20.05
N PRO A 45 3.19 16.84 -19.78
CA PRO A 45 3.30 17.53 -18.51
C PRO A 45 2.67 16.70 -17.38
N ASP A 46 3.28 16.75 -16.19
CA ASP A 46 2.79 16.13 -14.96
C ASP A 46 3.03 17.10 -13.80
N ALA A 47 2.07 17.30 -12.91
CA ALA A 47 2.25 18.14 -11.72
C ALA A 47 3.18 17.50 -10.67
N GLY A 48 3.46 16.20 -10.82
CA GLY A 48 4.19 15.41 -9.85
C GLY A 48 3.37 15.16 -8.59
N ALA A 49 4.02 14.64 -7.57
CA ALA A 49 3.45 14.46 -6.25
C ALA A 49 4.54 14.51 -5.19
N ALA A 50 4.28 15.20 -4.08
CA ALA A 50 5.15 15.15 -2.92
C ALA A 50 5.22 13.71 -2.36
N GLY A 51 6.40 13.32 -1.90
CA GLY A 51 6.59 12.12 -1.10
C GLY A 51 6.08 12.36 0.32
N PHE A 52 5.78 11.27 1.03
CA PHE A 52 5.35 11.31 2.43
C PHE A 52 5.54 9.94 3.09
N SER A 53 5.52 9.91 4.41
CA SER A 53 5.41 8.69 5.21
C SER A 53 4.04 8.61 5.87
N THR A 54 3.59 7.39 6.14
CA THR A 54 2.35 7.09 6.88
C THR A 54 2.53 5.75 7.60
N SER A 55 1.58 5.41 8.46
CA SER A 55 1.55 4.15 9.17
C SER A 55 0.23 3.42 8.97
N ASP A 56 0.27 2.10 9.08
CA ASP A 56 -0.92 1.25 9.17
C ASP A 56 -0.79 0.39 10.43
N THR A 57 -1.80 0.45 11.27
CA THR A 57 -1.85 -0.31 12.53
C THR A 57 -2.89 -1.41 12.44
N ARG A 58 -2.40 -2.65 12.50
CA ARG A 58 -3.23 -3.84 12.54
C ARG A 58 -3.59 -4.18 13.99
N VAL A 59 -4.88 -4.26 14.27
CA VAL A 59 -5.44 -4.62 15.58
C VAL A 59 -6.17 -5.94 15.48
N LEU A 60 -5.80 -6.92 16.32
CA LEU A 60 -6.46 -8.21 16.42
C LEU A 60 -7.33 -8.24 17.67
N VAL A 61 -8.60 -8.54 17.47
CA VAL A 61 -9.57 -8.71 18.54
C VAL A 61 -10.05 -10.15 18.56
N ASP A 62 -9.98 -10.78 19.72
CA ASP A 62 -10.55 -12.09 19.97
C ASP A 62 -12.08 -12.05 19.83
N VAL A 63 -12.67 -12.89 18.98
CA VAL A 63 -14.13 -12.83 18.74
C VAL A 63 -14.97 -13.41 19.88
N VAL A 64 -14.37 -14.16 20.81
CA VAL A 64 -15.07 -14.76 21.95
C VAL A 64 -15.04 -13.81 23.14
N THR A 65 -13.87 -13.26 23.47
CA THR A 65 -13.71 -12.38 24.64
C THR A 65 -13.93 -10.91 24.31
N GLY A 66 -13.86 -10.52 23.03
CA GLY A 66 -13.93 -9.12 22.59
C GLY A 66 -12.69 -8.30 22.92
N THR A 67 -11.61 -8.93 23.40
CA THR A 67 -10.40 -8.22 23.84
C THR A 67 -9.40 -8.05 22.71
N GLU A 68 -8.76 -6.89 22.65
CA GLU A 68 -7.56 -6.71 21.83
C GLU A 68 -6.44 -7.62 22.34
N VAL A 69 -5.94 -8.49 21.47
CA VAL A 69 -4.87 -9.45 21.82
C VAL A 69 -3.53 -9.09 21.19
N ARG A 70 -3.53 -8.27 20.14
CA ARG A 70 -2.31 -7.86 19.45
C ARG A 70 -2.51 -6.59 18.64
N ARG A 71 -1.50 -5.73 18.69
CA ARG A 71 -1.39 -4.50 17.90
C ARG A 71 -0.01 -4.41 17.26
N GLU A 72 0.00 -4.25 15.94
CA GLU A 72 1.24 -4.19 15.16
C GLU A 72 1.15 -2.99 14.20
N THR A 73 2.08 -2.06 14.32
CA THR A 73 2.16 -0.89 13.43
C THR A 73 3.28 -1.09 12.41
N ARG A 74 2.98 -0.84 11.14
CA ARG A 74 3.96 -0.81 10.06
C ARG A 74 3.99 0.57 9.41
N ASN A 75 5.19 1.06 9.12
CA ASN A 75 5.38 2.31 8.40
C ASN A 75 5.54 2.05 6.90
N ALA A 76 5.00 2.96 6.10
CA ALA A 76 5.21 3.02 4.66
C ALA A 76 5.73 4.40 4.28
N THR A 77 6.69 4.44 3.36
CA THR A 77 7.26 5.68 2.82
C THR A 77 7.07 5.69 1.31
N TYR A 78 6.47 6.76 0.81
CA TYR A 78 6.23 7.01 -0.61
C TYR A 78 7.21 8.08 -1.09
N SER A 79 8.04 7.74 -2.06
CA SER A 79 8.99 8.69 -2.66
C SER A 79 8.27 9.74 -3.52
N PRO A 80 8.79 10.98 -3.60
CA PRO A 80 8.22 12.02 -4.45
C PRO A 80 8.28 11.64 -5.93
N ARG A 81 7.24 12.00 -6.67
CA ARG A 81 7.19 11.93 -8.13
C ARG A 81 7.47 13.32 -8.71
N PRO A 82 8.41 13.46 -9.65
CA PRO A 82 8.75 14.76 -10.22
C PRO A 82 7.57 15.45 -10.92
N ALA A 83 7.53 16.79 -10.84
CA ALA A 83 6.75 17.61 -11.75
C ALA A 83 7.48 17.71 -13.09
N VAL A 84 6.79 17.48 -14.20
CA VAL A 84 7.33 17.62 -15.57
C VAL A 84 6.76 18.88 -16.20
N ILE A 85 7.66 19.80 -16.53
CA ILE A 85 7.34 21.00 -17.32
C ILE A 85 7.86 20.74 -18.74
N CYS A 86 6.99 20.87 -19.73
CA CYS A 86 7.38 20.77 -21.14
C CYS A 86 7.77 22.15 -21.64
N ALA A 87 8.97 22.25 -22.22
CA ALA A 87 9.51 23.46 -22.82
C ALA A 87 10.05 23.18 -24.22
#